data_AF-A0A7W6DSY7-F1
#
_entry.id   AF-A0A7W6DSY7-F1
#
_cell.length_a   1.000
_cell.length_b   1.000
_cell.length_c   1.000
_cell.angle_alpha   90.00
_cell.angle_beta   90.00
_cell.angle_gamma   90.00
#
_symmetry.space_group_name_H-M   'P 1'
#
loop_
_entity.id
_entity.type
_entity.pdbx_description
1 polymer ?
#
loop_
_entity_poly.entity_id
_entity_poly.type
_entity_poly.pdbx_seq_one_letter_code
_entity_poly.pdbx_strand_id
1 'polypeptide(L)' 'MTLDKARAILASPSTHDDAEIRDAARLVMEQGTPEEIRHARHFRSFGQRHGVSDSRDGAA' A
#
# COMPACT_ATOMS: atom_id res chain seq x y z
N MET A 1 9.52 8.68 -5.02
CA MET A 1 8.09 9.01 -4.83
C MET A 1 7.98 10.23 -3.93
N THR A 2 6.99 11.11 -4.14
CA THR A 2 6.74 12.30 -3.29
C THR A 2 5.64 12.03 -2.26
N LEU A 3 5.57 12.84 -1.20
CA LEU A 3 4.55 12.70 -0.15
C LEU A 3 3.12 12.86 -0.71
N ASP A 4 2.89 13.83 -1.60
CA ASP A 4 1.60 14.00 -2.29
C ASP A 4 1.20 12.78 -3.13
N LYS A 5 2.15 12.19 -3.87
CA LYS A 5 1.88 10.97 -4.63
C LYS A 5 1.54 9.81 -3.69
N ALA A 6 2.24 9.68 -2.56
CA ALA A 6 1.96 8.65 -1.57
C ALA A 6 0.56 8.83 -0.94
N ARG A 7 0.15 10.07 -0.63
CA ARG A 7 -1.21 10.37 -0.16
C ARG A 7 -2.27 9.98 -1.18
N ALA A 8 -2.05 10.29 -2.45
CA ALA A 8 -2.96 9.91 -3.53
C ALA A 8 -3.11 8.38 -3.65
N ILE A 9 -2.01 7.64 -3.56
CA ILE A 9 -2.02 6.17 -3.59
C ILE A 9 -2.82 5.61 -2.40
N LEU A 10 -2.59 6.11 -1.18
CA LEU A 10 -3.32 5.65 0.01
C LEU A 10 -4.80 6.07 0.02
N ALA A 11 -5.17 7.10 -0.73
CA ALA A 11 -6.57 7.49 -0.94
C ALA A 11 -7.30 6.59 -1.95
N SER A 12 -6.59 5.88 -2.81
CA SER A 12 -7.16 4.96 -3.82
C SER A 12 -6.33 3.68 -3.96
N PRO A 13 -6.16 2.89 -2.89
CA PRO A 13 -5.26 1.75 -2.87
C PRO A 13 -5.65 0.64 -3.86
N SER A 14 -6.92 0.52 -4.25
CA SER A 14 -7.40 -0.53 -5.17
C SER A 14 -6.94 -0.38 -6.61
N THR A 15 -6.38 0.78 -7.00
CA THR A 15 -5.88 1.03 -8.36
C THR A 15 -4.36 0.91 -8.47
N HIS A 16 -3.69 0.50 -7.39
CA HIS A 16 -2.23 0.42 -7.29
C HIS A 16 -1.81 -0.97 -6.83
N ASP A 17 -0.59 -1.36 -7.20
CA ASP A 17 -0.02 -2.62 -6.75
C ASP A 17 0.37 -2.59 -5.27
N ASP A 18 0.37 -3.75 -4.62
CA ASP A 18 0.72 -3.90 -3.20
C ASP A 18 2.10 -3.32 -2.84
N ALA A 19 3.05 -3.36 -3.78
CA ALA A 19 4.37 -2.76 -3.62
C ALA A 19 4.29 -1.23 -3.56
N GLU A 20 3.54 -0.60 -4.46
CA GLU A 20 3.35 0.86 -4.47
C GLU A 20 2.62 1.33 -3.21
N ILE A 21 1.59 0.59 -2.78
CA ILE A 21 0.84 0.90 -1.55
C ILE A 21 1.76 0.83 -0.32
N ARG A 22 2.64 -0.18 -0.24
CA ARG A 22 3.60 -0.31 0.87
C ARG A 22 4.64 0.81 0.88
N ASP A 23 5.16 1.16 -0.28
CA ASP A 23 6.12 2.26 -0.39
C ASP A 23 5.45 3.60 -0.04
N ALA A 24 4.20 3.80 -0.45
CA ALA A 24 3.41 4.99 -0.12
C ALA A 24 3.15 5.07 1.39
N ALA A 25 2.73 3.95 1.98
CA ALA A 25 2.53 3.84 3.42
C ALA A 25 3.82 4.11 4.21
N ARG A 26 4.97 3.60 3.74
CA ARG A 26 6.27 3.86 4.38
C ARG A 26 6.63 5.34 4.33
N LEU A 27 6.49 5.97 3.16
CA LEU A 27 6.83 7.38 3.00
C LEU A 27 5.95 8.29 3.88
N VAL A 28 4.65 8.00 3.96
CA VAL A 28 3.71 8.71 4.85
C VAL A 28 4.02 8.46 6.32
N MET A 29 4.52 7.28 6.70
CA MET A 29 4.98 7.01 8.07
C MET A 29 6.22 7.80 8.46
N GLU A 30 7.11 8.09 7.50
CA GLU A 30 8.36 8.82 7.73
C GLU A 30 8.18 10.35 7.72
N GLN A 31 7.19 10.86 6.95
CA GLN A 31 7.08 12.30 6.65
C GLN A 31 5.68 12.90 6.87
N GLY A 32 4.67 12.07 7.16
CA GLY A 32 3.28 12.51 7.35
C GLY A 32 2.99 13.04 8.75
N THR A 33 1.78 13.56 8.93
CA THR A 33 1.26 13.97 10.24
C THR A 33 0.91 12.76 11.11
N PRO A 34 0.77 12.90 12.44
CA PRO A 34 0.42 11.79 13.32
C PRO A 34 -0.85 11.02 12.92
N GLU A 35 -1.85 11.71 12.35
CA GLU A 35 -3.07 11.09 11.83
C GLU A 35 -2.81 10.29 10.56
N GLU A 36 -2.04 10.86 9.62
CA GLU A 36 -1.64 10.17 8.39
C GLU A 36 -0.79 8.94 8.67
N ILE A 37 0.15 9.02 9.62
CA ILE A 37 0.96 7.90 10.09
C ILE A 37 0.06 6.80 10.67
N ARG A 38 -0.96 7.16 11.46
CA ARG A 38 -1.92 6.20 12.00
C ARG A 38 -2.66 5.48 10.87
N HIS A 39 -3.12 6.22 9.86
CA HIS A 39 -3.81 5.65 8.70
C HIS A 39 -2.89 4.75 7.87
N ALA A 40 -1.67 5.21 7.54
CA ALA A 40 -0.66 4.50 6.76
C ALA A 40 -0.26 3.14 7.38
N ARG A 41 -0.25 3.03 8.71
CA ARG A 41 0.03 1.75 9.39
C ARG A 41 -0.93 0.63 9.00
N HIS A 42 -2.19 0.93 8.69
CA HIS A 42 -3.16 -0.09 8.26
C HIS A 42 -2.78 -0.73 6.92
N PHE A 43 -2.09 0.02 6.06
CA PHE A 43 -1.72 -0.41 4.71
C PHE A 43 -0.46 -1.28 4.67
N ARG A 44 0.37 -1.27 5.72
CA ARG A 44 1.54 -2.17 5.79
C ARG A 44 1.16 -3.65 5.77
N SER A 45 -0.07 -3.96 6.17
CA SER A 45 -0.63 -5.31 6.19
C SER A 45 -1.51 -5.63 4.96
N PHE A 46 -1.77 -4.66 4.08
CA PHE A 46 -2.72 -4.81 2.97
C PHE A 46 -2.27 -5.90 1.98
N GLY A 47 -1.00 -5.89 1.58
CA GLY A 47 -0.46 -6.88 0.64
C GLY A 47 -0.10 -8.26 1.24
N GLN A 48 -0.47 -8.57 2.48
CA GLN A 48 -0.31 -9.93 3.03
C GLN A 48 -1.54 -10.81 2.78
N ARG A 49 -2.68 -10.20 2.43
CA ARG A 49 -3.95 -10.93 2.24
C ARG A 49 -4.39 -11.02 0.77
N HIS A 50 -3.92 -10.12 -0.10
CA HIS A 50 -4.25 -10.13 -1.53
C HIS A 50 -3.26 -10.93 -2.39
N GLY A 51 -2.04 -11.20 -1.91
CA GLY A 51 -1.05 -12.01 -2.63
C GLY A 51 -1.21 -13.54 -2.55
N VAL A 52 -2.31 -14.06 -2.00
CA VAL A 52 -2.54 -15.52 -1.83
C VAL A 52 -3.64 -16.05 -2.77
N SER A 53 -3.99 -15.34 -3.86
CA SER A 53 -5.02 -15.85 -4.79
C SER A 53 -4.71 -15.74 -6.29
N ASP A 54 -3.48 -15.43 -6.70
CA ASP A 54 -3.09 -15.52 -8.12
C ASP A 54 -1.86 -16.42 -8.33
N SER A 55 -2.00 -17.67 -7.90
CA SER A 55 -1.15 -18.78 -8.34
C SER A 55 -2.00 -20.05 -8.44
N ARG A 56 -3.12 -19.93 -9.15
CA ARG A 56 -3.92 -21.07 -9.64
C ARG A 56 -4.12 -20.96 -11.15
N ASP A 57 -3.01 -21.08 -11.86
CA ASP A 57 -2.97 -21.62 -13.22
C ASP A 57 -1.70 -22.48 -13.25
N GLY A 58 -1.75 -23.80 -13.45
CA GLY A 58 -2.48 -24.45 -14.53
C GLY A 58 -1.47 -24.79 -15.64
N ALA A 59 -0.60 -25.77 -15.40
CA ALA A 59 0.19 -26.45 -16.43
C ALA A 59 0.57 -27.83 -15.84
N ALA A 60 -0.25 -28.84 -16.10
CA ALA A 60 -0.14 -29.80 -17.22
C ALA A 60 0.87 -30.91 -16.90
#